data_AF-A0A4W6FMR4-F1
#
_entry.id   AF-A0A4W6FMR4-F1
#
_cell.length_a   1.000
_cell.length_b   1.000
_cell.length_c   1.000
_cell.angle_alpha   90.00
_cell.angle_beta   90.00
_cell.angle_gamma   90.00
#
_symmetry.space_group_name_H-M   'P 1'
#
loop_
_entity.id
_entity.type
_entity.pdbx_description
1 polymer ?
#
loop_
_entity_poly.entity_id
_entity_poly.type
_entity_poly.pdbx_seq_one_letter_code
_entity_poly.pdbx_strand_id
1 'polypeptide(L)'
;MVLFTASLQFFTACKTAWFDEGDVSSDGDSELLTDLRRKHLTRICSSPVDMEAETVSGIKSYSASEGLLCLNSEQTWGQCEDYKVMFTCTEQFCSECRTRWFSHDDPTGNGDYEVLSDLLNIYPREICPQPIAIEVQTISGEPASNTSDTFLNYDATYGFACVNADQRGKSCEDYKVRFTCPKEIHLTLTCLMILSYKAIFQNQSYTKTAQ
;
A
#
# COMPACT_ATOMS: atom_id res chain seq x y z
N MET A 1 -0.69 -22.29 -34.95
CA MET A 1 -1.36 -22.37 -33.64
C MET A 1 -0.30 -22.09 -32.59
N VAL A 2 -0.12 -20.81 -32.26
CA VAL A 2 0.93 -20.38 -31.32
C VAL A 2 0.39 -20.62 -29.91
N LEU A 3 1.03 -21.54 -29.20
CA LEU A 3 0.81 -21.77 -27.78
C LEU A 3 1.41 -20.58 -27.02
N PHE A 4 0.56 -19.69 -26.52
CA PHE A 4 0.95 -18.79 -25.44
C PHE A 4 0.96 -19.61 -24.15
N THR A 5 2.12 -20.17 -23.81
CA THR A 5 2.44 -20.47 -22.40
C THR A 5 2.93 -19.16 -21.78
N ALA A 6 2.00 -18.23 -21.50
CA ALA A 6 2.28 -17.19 -20.52
C ALA A 6 2.18 -17.89 -19.17
N SER A 7 3.34 -18.17 -18.56
CA SER A 7 3.38 -18.43 -17.13
C SER A 7 2.86 -17.16 -16.44
N LEU A 8 1.56 -17.15 -16.13
CA LEU A 8 1.01 -16.36 -15.02
C LEU A 8 1.62 -16.95 -13.74
N GLN A 9 2.92 -16.70 -13.53
CA GLN A 9 3.38 -16.51 -12.18
C GLN A 9 2.67 -15.24 -11.73
N PHE A 10 1.57 -15.44 -11.01
CA PHE A 10 1.09 -14.51 -10.01
C PHE A 10 2.28 -14.18 -9.11
N PHE A 11 3.12 -13.24 -9.53
CA PHE A 11 3.93 -12.52 -8.59
C PHE A 11 2.91 -11.75 -7.77
N THR A 12 2.60 -12.30 -6.60
CA THR A 12 2.03 -11.50 -5.54
C THR A 12 2.86 -10.22 -5.49
N ALA A 13 2.17 -9.10 -5.48
CA ALA A 13 2.75 -7.77 -5.53
C ALA A 13 1.93 -6.91 -4.58
N CYS A 14 2.57 -5.89 -4.00
CA CYS A 14 1.85 -4.90 -3.24
C CYS A 14 1.98 -3.53 -3.89
N LYS A 15 0.93 -2.74 -3.74
CA LYS A 15 0.96 -1.31 -4.01
C LYS A 15 1.51 -0.61 -2.77
N THR A 16 2.40 0.36 -2.98
CA THR A 16 2.91 1.18 -1.89
C THR A 16 1.83 2.14 -1.37
N ALA A 17 2.15 2.95 -0.36
CA ALA A 17 1.41 4.18 -0.07
C ALA A 17 1.47 5.15 -1.27
N TRP A 18 0.56 6.12 -1.28
CA TRP A 18 0.67 7.28 -2.16
C TRP A 18 1.82 8.19 -1.69
N PHE A 19 2.62 8.66 -2.64
CA PHE A 19 3.67 9.65 -2.45
C PHE A 19 3.30 10.90 -3.23
N ASP A 20 3.30 12.01 -2.51
CA ASP A 20 2.94 13.34 -2.99
C ASP A 20 4.07 14.26 -2.49
N GLU A 21 5.00 14.63 -3.37
CA GLU A 21 6.23 15.33 -3.00
C GLU A 21 6.35 16.74 -3.59
N GLY A 22 5.48 17.59 -3.08
CA GLY A 22 5.50 19.03 -3.31
C GLY A 22 4.27 19.44 -4.11
N ASP A 23 3.70 20.60 -3.77
CA ASP A 23 2.52 21.06 -4.48
C ASP A 23 2.87 21.64 -5.85
N VAL A 24 1.88 21.68 -6.75
CA VAL A 24 1.98 22.36 -8.04
C VAL A 24 2.55 23.78 -7.93
N SER A 25 3.56 24.06 -8.77
CA SER A 25 4.26 25.34 -8.81
C SER A 25 4.18 26.02 -10.18
N SER A 26 4.79 27.20 -10.30
CA SER A 26 4.92 27.89 -11.60
C SER A 26 5.69 27.06 -12.62
N ASP A 27 6.61 26.22 -12.17
CA ASP A 27 7.44 25.39 -13.04
C ASP A 27 6.73 24.08 -13.44
N GLY A 28 5.75 23.66 -12.65
CA GLY A 28 5.01 22.41 -12.80
C GLY A 28 5.05 21.60 -11.50
N ASP A 29 5.00 20.28 -11.64
CA ASP A 29 5.03 19.33 -10.52
C ASP A 29 5.80 18.04 -10.90
N SER A 30 6.45 17.40 -9.92
CA SER A 30 7.39 16.32 -10.16
C SER A 30 7.56 15.33 -9.03
N GLU A 31 7.49 14.05 -9.38
CA GLU A 31 7.43 12.92 -8.45
C GLU A 31 8.32 11.81 -8.93
N LEU A 32 9.57 12.24 -9.06
CA LEU A 32 10.65 11.47 -9.60
C LEU A 32 11.04 10.38 -8.60
N LEU A 33 11.12 9.14 -9.08
CA LEU A 33 11.46 7.98 -8.26
C LEU A 33 12.80 8.18 -7.52
N THR A 34 13.76 8.86 -8.14
CA THR A 34 15.06 9.18 -7.53
C THR A 34 14.93 10.06 -6.30
N ASP A 35 14.04 11.05 -6.34
CA ASP A 35 13.81 11.97 -5.22
C ASP A 35 12.95 11.34 -4.15
N LEU A 36 11.90 10.62 -4.56
CA LEU A 36 11.05 9.87 -3.64
C LEU A 36 11.87 8.85 -2.83
N ARG A 37 12.75 8.07 -3.47
CA ARG A 37 13.61 7.09 -2.77
C ARG A 37 14.60 7.75 -1.81
N ARG A 38 15.04 8.97 -2.10
CA ARG A 38 15.95 9.73 -1.25
C ARG A 38 15.24 10.27 0.00
N LYS A 39 13.99 10.72 -0.14
CA LYS A 39 13.17 11.25 0.96
C LYS A 39 12.49 10.15 1.79
N HIS A 40 11.96 9.12 1.12
CA HIS A 40 11.21 8.00 1.71
C HIS A 40 12.04 6.71 1.73
N LEU A 41 13.16 6.75 2.45
CA LEU A 41 14.10 5.63 2.54
C LEU A 41 13.37 4.34 2.92
N THR A 42 13.67 3.26 2.20
CA THR A 42 13.14 1.89 2.44
C THR A 42 11.63 1.70 2.25
N ARG A 43 10.88 2.74 1.86
CA ARG A 43 9.42 2.63 1.59
C ARG A 43 9.09 2.28 0.15
N ILE A 44 10.04 2.46 -0.77
CA ILE A 44 9.91 2.15 -2.19
C ILE A 44 10.98 1.12 -2.57
N CYS A 45 10.59 0.06 -3.29
CA CYS A 45 11.51 -0.97 -3.73
C CYS A 45 12.54 -0.44 -4.75
N SER A 46 13.66 -1.14 -4.88
CA SER A 46 14.76 -0.71 -5.77
C SER A 46 14.39 -0.72 -7.25
N SER A 47 13.43 -1.56 -7.64
CA SER A 47 12.94 -1.72 -9.01
C SER A 47 11.43 -1.98 -8.96
N PRO A 48 10.60 -0.93 -8.92
CA PRO A 48 9.16 -1.07 -9.09
C PRO A 48 8.81 -1.78 -10.40
N VAL A 49 7.77 -2.61 -10.37
CA VAL A 49 7.30 -3.35 -11.56
C VAL A 49 6.18 -2.61 -12.29
N ASP A 50 5.51 -1.68 -11.60
CA ASP A 50 4.47 -0.82 -12.16
C ASP A 50 4.34 0.47 -11.34
N MET A 51 3.61 1.46 -11.87
CA MET A 51 3.30 2.72 -11.20
C MET A 51 1.95 3.27 -11.63
N GLU A 52 1.18 3.75 -10.66
CA GLU A 52 -0.06 4.50 -10.83
C GLU A 52 0.16 5.96 -10.42
N ALA A 53 -0.57 6.87 -11.04
CA ALA A 53 -0.61 8.28 -10.69
C ALA A 53 -2.07 8.71 -10.54
N GLU A 54 -2.38 9.50 -9.51
CA GLU A 54 -3.68 10.15 -9.41
C GLU A 54 -3.65 11.45 -10.22
N THR A 55 -4.68 11.66 -11.05
CA THR A 55 -4.79 12.75 -12.02
C THR A 55 -3.89 12.55 -13.25
N VAL A 56 -4.43 12.03 -14.36
CA VAL A 56 -3.68 11.86 -15.63
C VAL A 56 -3.87 13.00 -16.64
N SER A 57 -4.54 14.08 -16.24
CA SER A 57 -4.73 15.25 -17.10
C SER A 57 -3.39 16.00 -17.26
N GLY A 58 -3.05 16.43 -18.47
CA GLY A 58 -1.83 17.22 -18.73
C GLY A 58 -0.50 16.45 -18.72
N ILE A 59 -0.50 15.14 -18.46
CA ILE A 59 0.74 14.34 -18.45
C ILE A 59 1.11 13.87 -19.87
N LYS A 60 2.37 14.07 -20.24
CA LYS A 60 2.93 13.65 -21.53
C LYS A 60 3.52 12.23 -21.48
N SER A 61 4.15 11.85 -20.36
CA SER A 61 4.72 10.50 -20.11
C SER A 61 5.05 10.33 -18.62
N TYR A 62 4.90 9.12 -18.09
CA TYR A 62 5.35 8.70 -16.76
C TYR A 62 5.76 7.22 -16.79
N SER A 63 6.66 6.78 -15.91
CA SER A 63 7.07 5.37 -15.84
C SER A 63 7.49 4.93 -14.45
N ALA A 64 7.34 3.64 -14.16
CA ALA A 64 7.74 3.06 -12.88
C ALA A 64 9.27 3.12 -12.61
N SER A 65 10.09 3.34 -13.65
CA SER A 65 11.54 3.48 -13.53
C SER A 65 12.01 4.90 -13.30
N GLU A 66 11.21 5.91 -13.65
CA GLU A 66 11.59 7.32 -13.60
C GLU A 66 10.75 8.12 -12.61
N GLY A 67 9.48 7.77 -12.44
CA GLY A 67 8.47 8.57 -11.75
C GLY A 67 7.64 9.40 -12.72
N LEU A 68 7.07 10.49 -12.20
CA LEU A 68 6.24 11.44 -12.94
C LEU A 68 6.94 12.80 -12.99
N LEU A 69 6.87 13.47 -14.14
CA LEU A 69 7.30 14.85 -14.28
C LEU A 69 6.37 15.59 -15.22
N CYS A 70 5.84 16.71 -14.76
CA CYS A 70 5.11 17.66 -15.58
C CYS A 70 5.78 19.03 -15.49
N LEU A 71 6.11 19.61 -16.64
CA LEU A 71 6.65 20.96 -16.74
C LEU A 71 5.65 21.87 -17.43
N ASN A 72 5.27 22.98 -16.79
CA ASN A 72 4.35 23.97 -17.36
C ASN A 72 4.88 24.57 -18.67
N SER A 73 6.21 24.66 -18.83
CA SER A 73 6.87 25.12 -20.05
C SER A 73 6.70 24.19 -21.25
N GLU A 74 6.36 22.91 -21.02
CA GLU A 74 6.11 21.92 -22.06
C GLU A 74 4.62 21.74 -22.40
N GLN A 75 3.72 22.38 -21.63
CA GLN A 75 2.28 22.27 -21.86
C GLN A 75 1.83 23.24 -22.95
N THR A 76 1.14 22.69 -23.96
CA THR A 76 0.51 23.50 -25.03
C THR A 76 -0.85 24.03 -24.60
N TRP A 77 -1.55 23.30 -23.73
CA TRP A 77 -2.88 23.63 -23.20
C TRP A 77 -2.99 23.15 -21.75
N GLY A 78 -3.44 24.03 -20.85
CA GLY A 78 -3.50 23.72 -19.42
C GLY A 78 -2.18 23.95 -18.69
N GLN A 79 -2.23 23.83 -17.37
CA GLN A 79 -1.05 23.78 -16.50
C GLN A 79 -0.93 22.34 -15.97
N CYS A 80 0.23 22.02 -15.41
CA CYS A 80 0.38 20.83 -14.59
C CYS A 80 -0.62 20.90 -13.45
N GLU A 81 -1.22 19.75 -13.14
CA GLU A 81 -2.00 19.57 -11.93
C GLU A 81 -1.07 19.13 -10.78
N ASP A 82 -1.65 18.98 -9.61
CA ASP A 82 -1.01 18.38 -8.44
C ASP A 82 -1.09 16.86 -8.56
N TYR A 83 0.07 16.20 -8.64
CA TYR A 83 0.15 14.75 -8.83
C TYR A 83 0.56 14.06 -7.54
N LYS A 84 0.20 12.78 -7.47
CA LYS A 84 0.76 11.84 -6.51
C LYS A 84 0.91 10.48 -7.17
N VAL A 85 1.92 9.74 -6.78
CA VAL A 85 2.26 8.43 -7.38
C VAL A 85 2.27 7.30 -6.36
N MET A 86 1.97 6.10 -6.85
CA MET A 86 2.02 4.86 -6.09
C MET A 86 2.72 3.80 -6.93
N PHE A 87 3.64 3.05 -6.31
CA PHE A 87 4.44 2.04 -7.00
C PHE A 87 3.94 0.63 -6.68
N THR A 88 4.06 -0.27 -7.65
CA THR A 88 3.88 -1.70 -7.42
C THR A 88 5.24 -2.36 -7.21
N CYS A 89 5.39 -3.04 -6.09
CA CYS A 89 6.59 -3.77 -5.71
C CYS A 89 6.30 -5.27 -5.60
N THR A 90 7.34 -6.10 -5.76
CA THR A 90 7.21 -7.56 -5.62
C THR A 90 6.89 -7.96 -4.18
N GLU A 91 6.20 -9.09 -4.00
CA GLU A 91 5.84 -9.58 -2.66
C GLU A 91 7.02 -9.76 -1.71
N GLN A 92 8.22 -10.06 -2.24
CA GLN A 92 9.42 -10.18 -1.43
C GLN A 92 9.69 -8.88 -0.65
N PHE A 93 9.48 -7.72 -1.28
CA PHE A 93 9.61 -6.43 -0.62
C PHE A 93 8.50 -6.22 0.43
N CYS A 94 7.30 -6.69 0.14
CA CYS A 94 6.09 -6.40 0.89
C CYS A 94 5.77 -7.39 2.03
N SER A 95 6.55 -8.46 2.20
CA SER A 95 6.23 -9.59 3.10
C SER A 95 7.08 -9.66 4.38
N GLU A 96 8.13 -8.84 4.46
CA GLU A 96 9.14 -9.01 5.50
C GLU A 96 8.67 -8.53 6.88
N CYS A 97 7.88 -7.46 6.95
CA CYS A 97 7.47 -6.80 8.19
C CYS A 97 5.96 -6.48 8.22
N ARG A 98 5.12 -7.51 8.18
CA ARG A 98 3.66 -7.38 8.28
C ARG A 98 3.20 -7.36 9.72
N THR A 99 2.35 -6.41 10.06
CA THR A 99 1.66 -6.38 11.35
C THR A 99 0.69 -7.55 11.49
N ARG A 100 0.12 -7.72 12.69
CA ARG A 100 -1.13 -8.48 12.84
C ARG A 100 -2.28 -7.78 12.10
N TRP A 101 -3.42 -8.46 12.03
CA TRP A 101 -4.66 -7.84 11.58
C TRP A 101 -5.27 -6.95 12.68
N PHE A 102 -5.89 -5.86 12.25
CA PHE A 102 -6.63 -4.90 13.07
C PHE A 102 -8.03 -4.76 12.46
N SER A 103 -9.05 -4.84 13.32
CA SER A 103 -10.43 -4.44 13.04
C SER A 103 -10.85 -3.68 14.28
N HIS A 104 -11.09 -2.39 14.10
CA HIS A 104 -11.49 -1.46 15.13
C HIS A 104 -12.93 -1.02 14.97
N ASP A 105 -13.37 -0.80 13.73
CA ASP A 105 -14.73 -0.44 13.42
C ASP A 105 -15.51 -1.68 12.98
N ASP A 106 -16.83 -1.65 13.20
CA ASP A 106 -17.76 -2.65 12.70
C ASP A 106 -18.63 -1.95 11.63
N PRO A 107 -19.22 -2.67 10.64
CA PRO A 107 -20.00 -2.06 9.55
C PRO A 107 -21.33 -1.38 9.97
N THR A 108 -21.51 -1.12 11.27
CA THR A 108 -22.67 -0.47 11.85
C THR A 108 -22.68 1.04 11.57
N GLY A 109 -23.87 1.66 11.56
CA GLY A 109 -23.97 3.08 11.26
C GLY A 109 -23.67 3.41 9.79
N ASN A 110 -22.59 4.17 9.54
CA ASN A 110 -22.32 4.76 8.23
C ASN A 110 -21.45 3.92 7.30
N GLY A 111 -20.83 2.85 7.79
CA GLY A 111 -19.86 2.07 7.02
C GLY A 111 -18.93 1.29 7.94
N ASP A 112 -17.79 0.89 7.39
CA ASP A 112 -16.68 0.27 8.10
C ASP A 112 -15.38 1.04 7.80
N TYR A 113 -14.71 1.53 8.85
CA TYR A 113 -13.62 2.48 8.79
C TYR A 113 -12.38 2.02 9.56
N GLU A 114 -11.41 1.47 8.84
CA GLU A 114 -10.10 1.06 9.36
C GLU A 114 -9.04 2.12 9.02
N VAL A 115 -9.23 3.32 9.58
CA VAL A 115 -8.41 4.52 9.28
C VAL A 115 -7.07 4.46 9.99
N LEU A 116 -5.97 4.65 9.25
CA LEU A 116 -4.61 4.50 9.78
C LEU A 116 -4.33 5.44 10.96
N SER A 117 -4.77 6.70 10.89
CA SER A 117 -4.56 7.67 11.98
C SER A 117 -5.22 7.23 13.29
N ASP A 118 -6.42 6.66 13.20
CA ASP A 118 -7.15 6.18 14.37
C ASP A 118 -6.49 4.93 14.92
N LEU A 119 -6.14 3.98 14.04
CA LEU A 119 -5.43 2.77 14.40
C LEU A 119 -4.07 3.05 15.05
N LEU A 120 -3.32 4.07 14.62
CA LEU A 120 -2.06 4.49 15.25
C LEU A 120 -2.27 5.02 16.68
N ASN A 121 -3.39 5.69 16.94
CA ASN A 121 -3.75 6.18 18.27
C ASN A 121 -4.20 5.05 19.20
N ILE A 122 -4.95 4.09 18.66
CA ILE A 122 -5.52 2.96 19.41
C ILE A 122 -4.48 1.88 19.71
N TYR A 123 -3.60 1.59 18.74
CA TYR A 123 -2.57 0.56 18.83
C TYR A 123 -1.16 1.18 18.75
N PRO A 124 -0.78 2.00 19.75
CA PRO A 124 0.47 2.75 19.70
C PRO A 124 1.66 1.79 19.66
N ARG A 125 2.57 2.06 18.72
CA ARG A 125 3.79 1.28 18.43
C ARG A 125 3.56 -0.07 17.76
N GLU A 126 2.32 -0.55 17.59
CA GLU A 126 2.04 -1.79 16.86
C GLU A 126 2.09 -1.61 15.34
N ILE A 127 1.77 -0.41 14.88
CA ILE A 127 1.78 0.00 13.47
C ILE A 127 2.86 1.09 13.31
N CYS A 128 3.65 1.01 12.25
CA CYS A 128 4.58 2.08 11.90
C CYS A 128 3.81 3.33 11.44
N PRO A 129 4.28 4.55 11.73
CA PRO A 129 3.59 5.77 11.33
C PRO A 129 3.39 5.93 9.81
N GLN A 130 4.29 5.32 9.03
CA GLN A 130 4.31 5.43 7.58
C GLN A 130 4.48 4.03 6.96
N PRO A 131 3.40 3.25 6.86
CA PRO A 131 3.47 1.93 6.26
C PRO A 131 3.81 2.01 4.77
N ILE A 132 4.37 0.91 4.29
CA ILE A 132 4.67 0.66 2.88
C ILE A 132 3.40 0.30 2.16
N ALA A 133 2.63 -0.66 2.68
CA ALA A 133 1.47 -1.22 1.99
C ALA A 133 0.39 -1.61 3.00
N ILE A 134 -0.83 -1.80 2.49
CA ILE A 134 -1.99 -2.27 3.22
C ILE A 134 -2.52 -3.55 2.56
N GLU A 135 -2.94 -4.49 3.38
CA GLU A 135 -3.77 -5.61 2.97
C GLU A 135 -5.11 -5.51 3.70
N VAL A 136 -6.19 -5.75 2.98
CA VAL A 136 -7.55 -5.68 3.50
C VAL A 136 -8.31 -6.96 3.15
N GLN A 137 -8.99 -7.53 4.13
CA GLN A 137 -9.88 -8.67 3.95
C GLN A 137 -11.06 -8.56 4.90
N THR A 138 -12.14 -9.28 4.62
CA THR A 138 -13.25 -9.40 5.55
C THR A 138 -12.81 -10.13 6.83
N ILE A 139 -13.60 -10.06 7.91
CA ILE A 139 -13.34 -10.84 9.12
C ILE A 139 -13.27 -12.35 8.81
N SER A 140 -14.06 -12.83 7.85
CA SER A 140 -14.06 -14.22 7.37
C SER A 140 -12.85 -14.60 6.51
N GLY A 141 -12.00 -13.63 6.14
CA GLY A 141 -10.74 -13.86 5.42
C GLY A 141 -10.84 -13.77 3.90
N GLU A 142 -11.94 -13.24 3.36
CA GLU A 142 -12.06 -12.98 1.92
C GLU A 142 -11.31 -11.68 1.58
N PRO A 143 -10.35 -11.68 0.64
CA PRO A 143 -9.69 -10.46 0.20
C PRO A 143 -10.71 -9.39 -0.22
N ALA A 144 -10.53 -8.15 0.22
CA ALA A 144 -11.49 -7.08 -0.05
C ALA A 144 -11.71 -6.85 -1.56
N SER A 145 -10.67 -7.05 -2.38
CA SER A 145 -10.74 -7.00 -3.85
C SER A 145 -11.71 -8.01 -4.49
N ASN A 146 -12.04 -9.09 -3.78
CA ASN A 146 -12.96 -10.13 -4.24
C ASN A 146 -14.40 -9.87 -3.79
N THR A 147 -14.60 -8.91 -2.89
CA THR A 147 -15.94 -8.47 -2.51
C THR A 147 -16.55 -7.60 -3.62
N SER A 148 -17.84 -7.31 -3.50
CA SER A 148 -18.57 -6.43 -4.43
C SER A 148 -18.81 -5.03 -3.84
N ASP A 149 -18.08 -4.68 -2.79
CA ASP A 149 -18.17 -3.39 -2.12
C ASP A 149 -17.40 -2.33 -2.90
N THR A 150 -17.89 -1.09 -2.84
CA THR A 150 -17.18 0.09 -3.35
C THR A 150 -16.44 0.75 -2.20
N PHE A 151 -15.13 0.92 -2.34
CA PHE A 151 -14.29 1.48 -1.29
C PHE A 151 -14.03 2.96 -1.54
N LEU A 152 -14.18 3.78 -0.51
CA LEU A 152 -13.80 5.18 -0.54
C LEU A 152 -12.27 5.31 -0.44
N ASN A 153 -11.65 4.50 0.44
CA ASN A 153 -10.20 4.45 0.61
C ASN A 153 -9.72 3.00 0.63
N TYR A 154 -8.60 2.75 -0.05
CA TYR A 154 -7.86 1.50 -0.01
C TYR A 154 -6.40 1.83 -0.33
N ASP A 155 -5.67 2.32 0.66
CA ASP A 155 -4.25 2.63 0.50
C ASP A 155 -3.55 2.72 1.86
N ALA A 156 -2.22 2.63 1.85
CA ALA A 156 -1.44 2.67 3.07
C ALA A 156 -1.24 4.09 3.64
N THR A 157 -1.68 5.14 2.94
CA THR A 157 -1.62 6.52 3.44
C THR A 157 -2.81 6.82 4.35
N TYR A 158 -4.02 6.44 3.92
CA TYR A 158 -5.26 6.70 4.65
C TYR A 158 -5.74 5.50 5.48
N GLY A 159 -5.49 4.29 5.02
CA GLY A 159 -6.11 3.08 5.57
C GLY A 159 -7.21 2.55 4.65
N PHE A 160 -8.29 2.05 5.24
CA PHE A 160 -9.41 1.51 4.51
C PHE A 160 -10.74 2.13 4.97
N ALA A 161 -11.61 2.41 4.02
CA ALA A 161 -12.95 2.91 4.30
C ALA A 161 -13.96 2.37 3.29
N CYS A 162 -15.00 1.72 3.80
CA CYS A 162 -16.21 1.39 3.08
C CYS A 162 -17.36 2.22 3.63
N VAL A 163 -18.13 2.90 2.78
CA VAL A 163 -19.26 3.74 3.20
C VAL A 163 -20.57 3.09 2.75
N ASN A 164 -21.51 2.88 3.67
CA ASN A 164 -22.81 2.25 3.41
C ASN A 164 -23.61 2.99 2.34
N ALA A 165 -23.52 4.33 2.30
CA ALA A 165 -24.24 5.16 1.33
C ALA A 165 -23.77 4.93 -0.13
N ASP A 166 -22.53 4.49 -0.33
CA ASP A 166 -21.95 4.22 -1.65
C ASP A 166 -22.24 2.78 -2.12
N GLN A 167 -22.76 1.93 -1.23
CA GLN A 167 -23.10 0.56 -1.56
C GLN A 167 -24.48 0.49 -2.23
N ARG A 168 -24.59 -0.31 -3.29
CA ARG A 168 -25.83 -0.47 -4.09
C ARG A 168 -26.89 -1.30 -3.37
N GLY A 169 -27.47 -0.76 -2.30
CA GLY A 169 -28.59 -1.38 -1.58
C GLY A 169 -28.19 -2.46 -0.57
N LYS A 170 -26.92 -2.47 -0.14
CA LYS A 170 -26.40 -3.33 0.93
C LYS A 170 -25.57 -2.50 1.90
N SER A 171 -25.22 -3.06 3.05
CA SER A 171 -24.19 -2.49 3.93
C SER A 171 -22.82 -3.01 3.50
N CYS A 172 -21.78 -2.31 3.95
CA CYS A 172 -20.41 -2.79 3.90
C CYS A 172 -20.29 -4.15 4.58
N GLU A 173 -19.41 -5.00 4.06
CA GLU A 173 -18.90 -6.13 4.84
C GLU A 173 -18.07 -5.62 6.02
N ASP A 174 -17.77 -6.51 6.96
CA ASP A 174 -16.91 -6.25 8.12
C ASP A 174 -15.46 -6.60 7.76
N TYR A 175 -14.56 -5.61 7.79
CA TYR A 175 -13.19 -5.70 7.32
C TYR A 175 -12.16 -5.61 8.45
N LYS A 176 -10.98 -6.12 8.14
CA LYS A 176 -9.77 -5.94 8.93
C LYS A 176 -8.60 -5.63 8.01
N VAL A 177 -7.68 -4.81 8.52
CA VAL A 177 -6.49 -4.37 7.82
C VAL A 177 -5.22 -4.90 8.47
N ARG A 178 -4.17 -5.08 7.68
CA ARG A 178 -2.80 -5.17 8.19
C ARG A 178 -1.87 -4.37 7.31
N PHE A 179 -0.78 -3.92 7.89
CA PHE A 179 0.17 -3.04 7.22
C PHE A 179 1.53 -3.73 7.08
N THR A 180 2.21 -3.42 5.99
CA THR A 180 3.63 -3.71 5.85
C THR A 180 4.43 -2.49 6.25
N CYS A 181 5.38 -2.65 7.17
CA CYS A 181 6.23 -1.58 7.65
C CYS A 181 7.63 -1.61 7.02
N PRO A 182 8.29 -0.44 6.89
CA PRO A 182 9.68 -0.41 6.49
C PRO A 182 10.56 -1.09 7.56
N LYS A 183 11.63 -1.73 7.08
CA LYS A 183 12.69 -2.26 7.94
C LYS A 183 13.56 -1.12 8.46
N GLU A 184 13.02 -0.27 9.33
CA GLU A 184 13.84 0.76 9.97
C GLU A 184 14.55 0.23 11.23
N ILE A 185 15.83 0.60 11.33
CA ILE A 185 16.79 0.22 12.37
C ILE A 185 16.41 0.77 13.76
N HIS A 186 15.40 1.65 13.87
CA HIS A 186 14.99 2.30 15.12
C HIS A 186 13.56 2.01 15.61
N LEU A 187 12.79 1.14 14.95
CA LEU A 187 11.53 0.57 15.49
C LEU A 187 11.76 -0.85 16.01
N THR A 188 12.82 -1.01 16.81
CA THR A 188 13.45 -2.27 17.25
C THR A 188 12.59 -3.22 18.08
N LEU A 189 11.29 -2.95 18.30
CA LEU A 189 10.43 -3.82 19.11
C LEU A 189 9.25 -4.44 18.37
N THR A 190 8.77 -3.93 17.24
CA THR A 190 7.63 -4.57 16.54
C THR A 190 8.07 -5.42 15.36
N CYS A 191 8.96 -4.91 14.50
CA CYS A 191 9.48 -5.71 13.39
C CYS A 191 10.34 -6.89 13.85
N LEU A 192 11.24 -6.67 14.82
CA LEU A 192 12.09 -7.72 15.39
C LEU A 192 11.31 -8.75 16.21
N MET A 193 10.22 -8.38 16.90
CA MET A 193 9.36 -9.37 17.55
C MET A 193 8.71 -10.28 16.50
N ILE A 194 8.12 -9.72 15.42
CA ILE A 194 7.55 -10.53 14.33
C ILE A 194 8.61 -11.45 13.68
N LEU A 195 9.80 -10.94 13.40
CA LEU A 195 10.89 -11.72 12.80
C LEU A 195 11.48 -12.77 13.75
N SER A 196 11.62 -12.46 15.05
CA SER A 196 12.11 -13.41 16.06
C SER A 196 11.10 -14.50 16.37
N TYR A 197 9.79 -14.19 16.46
CA TYR A 197 8.75 -15.23 16.54
C TYR A 197 8.79 -16.15 15.31
N LYS A 198 8.90 -15.62 14.08
CA LYS A 198 9.05 -16.45 12.87
C LYS A 198 10.29 -17.36 12.92
N ALA A 199 11.44 -16.85 13.38
CA ALA A 199 12.67 -17.63 13.52
C ALA A 199 12.53 -18.75 14.58
N ILE A 200 11.85 -18.48 15.70
CA ILE A 200 11.58 -19.49 16.74
C ILE A 200 10.69 -20.62 16.18
N PHE A 201 9.62 -20.30 15.45
CA PHE A 201 8.72 -21.31 14.88
C PHE A 201 9.35 -22.13 13.75
N GLN A 202 10.19 -21.54 12.90
CA GLN A 202 10.92 -22.31 11.88
C GLN A 202 11.92 -23.29 12.50
N ASN A 203 12.60 -22.91 13.59
CA ASN A 203 13.48 -23.83 14.32
C ASN A 203 12.71 -24.97 15.04
N GLN A 204 11.46 -24.76 15.45
CA GLN A 204 10.63 -25.83 16.02
C GLN A 204 10.15 -26.87 14.98
N SER A 205 9.99 -26.47 13.72
CA SER A 205 9.71 -27.41 12.62
C SER A 205 10.91 -28.26 12.21
N TYR A 206 12.14 -27.79 12.42
CA TYR A 206 13.36 -28.59 12.15
C TYR A 206 13.71 -29.57 13.29
N THR A 207 13.21 -29.36 14.51
CA THR A 207 13.47 -30.27 15.65
C THR A 207 12.44 -31.39 15.83
N LYS A 208 11.44 -31.52 14.95
CA LYS A 208 10.36 -32.54 15.08
C LYS A 208 10.52 -33.82 14.25
N THR A 209 11.71 -34.10 13.70
CA THR A 209 12.03 -35.37 13.01
C THR A 209 13.32 -36.04 13.50
N ALA A 210 13.68 -35.84 14.77
CA ALA A 210 14.74 -36.61 15.43
C ALA A 210 14.30 -37.08 16.82
N GLN A 211 13.34 -38.00 16.88
CA GLN A 211 13.23 -38.97 17.97
C GLN A 211 12.42 -40.20 17.55
#